data_AF-A0AAW0FPX4-F1
#
_entry.id   AF-A0AAW0FPX4-F1
#
_cell.length_a   1.000
_cell.length_b   1.000
_cell.length_c   1.000
_cell.angle_alpha   90.00
_cell.angle_beta   90.00
_cell.angle_gamma   90.00
#
_symmetry.space_group_name_H-M   'P 1'
#
loop_
_entity.id
_entity.type
_entity.pdbx_description
1 polymer ?
#
loop_
_entity_poly.entity_id
_entity_poly.type
_entity_poly.pdbx_seq_one_letter_code
_entity_poly.pdbx_strand_id
1 'polypeptide(L)'
;MALDGVEIFTNSSGSHHELRKLDTRLQLITEATKKCGGVYLYANQKGCDGDRLYYDGCACIVVNGEMVAQGSQFSLSDVEVVSATIDLDDVRSYRNQKSAAIQTVNKTQTYHSIETKIELSPSSLVFDPLVKPTKPIPIKYHLPQEEIALGPACWLWDYLRRSKCAGFFLPLSGGIDSCATAVIVHSMCRLVVAAIKDGNEQVLKDVQMLTHESDFIPKTPQEVAARLFYTSFMGTVNSSIDTRSRAKELSEKVGSYHIDMNMDTLVTAVVNVFEVATVITLDKKQARWFTRPR
;
A
#
# COMPACT_ATOMS: atom_id res chain seq x y z
N MET A 1 17.96 -25.84 9.60
CA MET A 1 16.75 -25.95 10.44
C MET A 1 15.84 -27.10 10.01
N ALA A 2 15.36 -27.18 8.76
CA ALA A 2 14.47 -28.27 8.31
C ALA A 2 15.04 -29.69 8.52
N LEU A 3 16.31 -29.92 8.15
CA LEU A 3 17.01 -31.19 8.43
C LEU A 3 17.23 -31.46 9.93
N ASP A 4 17.04 -30.47 10.80
CA ASP A 4 17.15 -30.65 12.26
C ASP A 4 15.79 -30.97 12.91
N GLY A 5 14.76 -31.24 12.11
CA GLY A 5 13.42 -31.56 12.60
C GLY A 5 12.52 -30.35 12.87
N VAL A 6 12.95 -29.11 12.63
CA VAL A 6 12.09 -27.93 12.79
C VAL A 6 10.89 -28.02 11.85
N GLU A 7 9.66 -28.10 12.38
CA GLU A 7 8.42 -28.21 11.60
C GLU A 7 7.82 -26.86 11.25
N ILE A 8 7.97 -25.86 12.13
CA ILE A 8 7.38 -24.53 12.01
C ILE A 8 8.49 -23.47 11.91
N PHE A 9 8.43 -22.63 10.89
CA PHE A 9 9.36 -21.54 10.63
C PHE A 9 8.63 -20.21 10.73
N THR A 10 9.12 -19.30 11.56
CA THR A 10 8.57 -17.95 11.70
C THR A 10 9.52 -16.94 11.08
N ASN A 11 9.02 -16.10 10.19
CA ASN A 11 9.73 -14.99 9.57
C ASN A 11 9.00 -13.68 9.86
N SER A 12 9.58 -12.87 10.74
CA SER A 12 9.18 -11.48 10.98
C SER A 12 9.97 -10.55 10.06
N SER A 13 9.28 -9.78 9.23
CA SER A 13 9.86 -8.94 8.21
C SER A 13 9.42 -7.47 8.32
N GLY A 14 10.24 -6.60 7.72
CA GLY A 14 9.94 -5.20 7.42
C GLY A 14 10.25 -4.95 5.94
N SER A 15 9.57 -5.68 5.05
CA SER A 15 9.76 -5.57 3.60
C SER A 15 8.79 -4.54 3.04
N HIS A 16 9.34 -3.46 2.49
CA HIS A 16 8.55 -2.44 1.81
C HIS A 16 8.04 -2.92 0.45
N HIS A 17 7.03 -2.20 -0.04
CA HIS A 17 6.41 -2.36 -1.33
C HIS A 17 7.38 -1.97 -2.45
N GLU A 18 7.53 -2.87 -3.42
CA GLU A 18 8.05 -2.57 -4.74
C GLU A 18 7.13 -3.25 -5.74
N LEU A 19 6.86 -2.58 -6.86
CA LEU A 19 5.90 -3.06 -7.87
C LEU A 19 6.28 -4.48 -8.33
N ARG A 20 5.34 -5.43 -8.21
CA ARG A 20 5.49 -6.87 -8.56
C ARG A 20 6.47 -7.69 -7.69
N LYS A 21 7.05 -7.11 -6.63
CA LYS A 21 8.02 -7.84 -5.78
C LYS A 21 7.37 -8.92 -4.90
N LEU A 22 6.06 -8.79 -4.63
CA LEU A 22 5.33 -9.77 -3.82
C LEU A 22 5.37 -11.17 -4.44
N ASP A 23 5.30 -11.26 -5.77
CA ASP A 23 5.36 -12.51 -6.55
C ASP A 23 6.62 -13.31 -6.21
N THR A 24 7.78 -12.66 -6.29
CA THR A 24 9.06 -13.30 -5.95
C THR A 24 9.09 -13.72 -4.49
N ARG A 25 8.54 -12.90 -3.57
CA ARG A 25 8.50 -13.22 -2.14
C ARG A 25 7.67 -14.47 -1.87
N LEU A 26 6.45 -14.53 -2.39
CA LEU A 26 5.56 -15.68 -2.20
C LEU A 26 6.10 -16.93 -2.90
N GLN A 27 6.72 -16.80 -4.06
CA GLN A 27 7.41 -17.90 -4.74
C GLN A 27 8.55 -18.47 -3.88
N LEU A 28 9.41 -17.63 -3.30
CA LEU A 28 10.52 -18.10 -2.45
C LEU A 28 10.01 -18.86 -1.22
N ILE A 29 8.97 -18.35 -0.56
CA ILE A 29 8.36 -19.00 0.62
C ILE A 29 7.72 -20.34 0.21
N THR A 30 6.98 -20.34 -0.89
CA THR A 30 6.27 -21.51 -1.40
C THR A 30 7.25 -22.58 -1.85
N GLU A 31 8.27 -22.24 -2.61
CA GLU A 31 9.27 -23.19 -3.10
C GLU A 31 10.17 -23.72 -1.96
N ALA A 32 10.46 -22.91 -0.95
CA ALA A 32 11.21 -23.38 0.22
C ALA A 32 10.45 -24.47 1.01
N THR A 33 9.16 -24.24 1.27
CA THR A 33 8.29 -25.21 1.97
C THR A 33 7.95 -26.40 1.10
N LYS A 34 7.75 -26.21 -0.20
CA LYS A 34 7.59 -27.30 -1.17
C LYS A 34 8.84 -28.17 -1.20
N LYS A 35 10.04 -27.60 -1.20
CA LYS A 35 11.29 -28.38 -1.22
C LYS A 35 11.51 -29.16 0.08
N CYS A 36 11.37 -28.50 1.24
CA CYS A 36 11.81 -29.06 2.51
C CYS A 36 10.68 -29.64 3.39
N GLY A 37 9.42 -29.37 3.05
CA GLY A 37 8.28 -29.58 3.94
C GLY A 37 8.31 -28.64 5.16
N GLY A 38 7.15 -28.44 5.78
CA GLY A 38 7.00 -27.61 6.98
C GLY A 38 5.97 -26.50 6.82
N VAL A 39 5.71 -25.84 7.94
CA VAL A 39 4.85 -24.67 8.07
C VAL A 39 5.72 -23.42 8.06
N TYR A 40 5.41 -22.45 7.21
CA TYR A 40 6.09 -21.15 7.17
C TYR A 40 5.09 -20.04 7.50
N LEU A 41 5.34 -19.35 8.60
CA LEU A 41 4.59 -18.17 9.02
C LEU A 41 5.40 -16.95 8.63
N TYR A 42 4.83 -16.12 7.77
CA TYR A 42 5.40 -14.84 7.37
C TYR A 42 4.54 -13.72 7.95
N ALA A 43 5.18 -12.82 8.70
CA ALA A 43 4.57 -11.60 9.22
C ALA A 43 5.39 -10.40 8.73
N ASN A 44 4.70 -9.34 8.34
CA ASN A 44 5.34 -8.12 7.83
C ASN A 44 4.62 -6.89 8.36
N GLN A 45 5.35 -5.79 8.51
CA GLN A 45 4.74 -4.49 8.73
C GLN A 45 3.81 -4.12 7.57
N LYS A 46 2.75 -3.35 7.86
CA LYS A 46 1.82 -2.81 6.87
C LYS A 46 1.60 -1.33 7.12
N GLY A 47 1.58 -0.52 6.07
CA GLY A 47 1.38 0.93 6.15
C GLY A 47 2.67 1.74 5.94
N CYS A 48 2.56 3.05 6.03
CA CYS A 48 3.71 3.96 6.14
C CYS A 48 4.25 3.94 7.57
N ASP A 49 5.54 4.17 7.80
CA ASP A 49 6.17 4.25 9.12
C ASP A 49 6.68 5.66 9.49
N GLY A 50 6.53 6.63 8.57
CA GLY A 50 7.00 8.00 8.73
C GLY A 50 7.98 8.44 7.65
N ASP A 51 8.43 7.53 6.78
CA ASP A 51 9.25 7.85 5.61
C ASP A 51 8.47 7.64 4.28
N ARG A 52 9.16 7.78 3.15
CA ARG A 52 8.67 7.56 1.79
C ARG A 52 8.28 6.11 1.47
N LEU A 53 8.59 5.16 2.36
CA LEU A 53 8.32 3.74 2.13
C LEU A 53 6.91 3.38 2.61
N TYR A 54 6.27 2.50 1.85
CA TYR A 54 5.04 1.83 2.26
C TYR A 54 5.34 0.34 2.44
N TYR A 55 4.98 -0.23 3.58
CA TYR A 55 5.12 -1.65 3.86
C TYR A 55 3.84 -2.38 3.44
N ASP A 56 4.00 -3.42 2.63
CA ASP A 56 2.90 -4.07 1.94
C ASP A 56 2.28 -5.25 2.69
N GLY A 57 2.62 -5.48 3.96
CA GLY A 57 2.02 -6.53 4.76
C GLY A 57 2.07 -7.90 4.05
N CYS A 58 0.89 -8.41 3.68
CA CYS A 58 0.69 -9.72 3.08
C CYS A 58 1.24 -10.85 3.97
N ALA A 59 0.90 -10.78 5.26
CA ALA A 59 1.19 -11.86 6.19
C ALA A 59 0.56 -13.16 5.67
N CYS A 60 1.29 -14.27 5.73
CA CYS A 60 0.80 -15.51 5.16
C CYS A 60 1.29 -16.75 5.91
N ILE A 61 0.53 -17.82 5.74
CA ILE A 61 0.84 -19.14 6.30
C ILE A 61 0.86 -20.12 5.12
N VAL A 62 1.99 -20.81 4.95
CA VAL A 62 2.22 -21.77 3.88
C VAL A 62 2.61 -23.11 4.48
N VAL A 63 2.00 -24.19 4.01
CA VAL A 63 2.26 -25.56 4.48
C VAL A 63 2.65 -26.43 3.30
N ASN A 64 3.86 -26.99 3.32
CA ASN A 64 4.36 -27.91 2.28
C ASN A 64 4.26 -27.40 0.82
N GLY A 65 4.31 -26.08 0.63
CA GLY A 65 4.16 -25.44 -0.68
C GLY A 65 2.73 -25.00 -1.03
N GLU A 66 1.78 -25.17 -0.11
CA GLU A 66 0.38 -24.74 -0.30
C GLU A 66 0.06 -23.55 0.60
N MET A 67 -0.52 -22.50 0.05
CA MET A 67 -0.98 -21.34 0.81
C MET A 67 -2.24 -21.71 1.58
N VAL A 68 -2.27 -21.50 2.90
CA VAL A 68 -3.47 -21.79 3.73
C VAL A 68 -4.12 -20.55 4.32
N ALA A 69 -3.36 -19.46 4.47
CA ALA A 69 -3.89 -18.16 4.85
C ALA A 69 -3.04 -17.05 4.24
N GLN A 70 -3.69 -16.00 3.73
CA GLN A 70 -3.04 -14.83 3.15
C GLN A 70 -3.79 -13.57 3.60
N GLY A 71 -3.06 -12.62 4.18
CA GLY A 71 -3.58 -11.32 4.58
C GLY A 71 -3.54 -10.31 3.43
N SER A 72 -4.08 -9.13 3.67
CA SER A 72 -4.12 -8.06 2.69
C SER A 72 -2.72 -7.51 2.36
N GLN A 73 -2.50 -7.16 1.09
CA GLN A 73 -1.32 -6.40 0.68
C GLN A 73 -1.49 -4.90 0.99
N PHE A 74 -2.71 -4.39 0.76
CA PHE A 74 -3.07 -2.99 0.96
C PHE A 74 -4.39 -2.92 1.75
N SER A 75 -4.38 -2.20 2.86
CA SER A 75 -5.54 -2.07 3.74
C SER A 75 -5.31 -0.95 4.74
N LEU A 76 -6.39 -0.27 5.13
CA LEU A 76 -6.38 0.80 6.13
C LEU A 76 -6.50 0.29 7.58
N SER A 77 -6.55 -1.03 7.79
CA SER A 77 -6.55 -1.61 9.14
C SER A 77 -5.16 -1.51 9.77
N ASP A 78 -5.05 -0.92 10.96
CA ASP A 78 -3.76 -0.81 11.67
C ASP A 78 -3.22 -2.19 12.12
N VAL A 79 -4.12 -3.14 12.39
CA VAL A 79 -3.78 -4.52 12.76
C VAL A 79 -4.57 -5.49 11.90
N GLU A 80 -3.89 -6.50 11.36
CA GLU A 80 -4.49 -7.62 10.65
C GLU A 80 -3.85 -8.91 11.15
N VAL A 81 -4.67 -9.91 11.49
CA VAL A 81 -4.22 -11.21 11.99
C VAL A 81 -4.75 -12.29 11.06
N VAL A 82 -3.84 -13.16 10.60
CA VAL A 82 -4.18 -14.38 9.86
C VAL A 82 -3.88 -15.60 10.71
N SER A 83 -4.77 -16.57 10.68
CA SER A 83 -4.65 -17.83 11.44
C SER A 83 -5.02 -19.01 10.56
N ALA A 84 -4.38 -20.15 10.81
CA ALA A 84 -4.72 -21.41 10.20
C ALA A 84 -4.56 -22.55 11.22
N THR A 85 -5.44 -23.54 11.14
CA THR A 85 -5.34 -24.80 11.87
C THR A 85 -4.59 -25.78 10.99
N ILE A 86 -3.53 -26.42 11.50
CA ILE A 86 -2.63 -27.25 10.69
C ILE A 86 -2.42 -28.59 11.37
N ASP A 87 -2.44 -29.66 10.59
CA ASP A 87 -2.01 -30.98 11.04
C ASP A 87 -0.50 -31.12 10.86
N LEU A 88 0.23 -31.37 11.95
CA LEU A 88 1.68 -31.58 11.90
C LEU A 88 2.05 -32.98 11.39
N ASP A 89 1.16 -33.95 11.46
CA ASP A 89 1.40 -35.28 10.91
C ASP A 89 1.43 -35.25 9.37
N ASP A 90 0.73 -34.30 8.74
CA ASP A 90 0.87 -34.02 7.30
C ASP A 90 2.29 -33.53 6.95
N VAL A 91 2.88 -32.67 7.79
CA VAL A 91 4.26 -32.19 7.61
C VAL A 91 5.26 -33.34 7.74
N ARG A 92 5.10 -34.19 8.75
CA ARG A 92 5.95 -35.38 8.96
C ARG A 92 5.83 -36.36 7.81
N SER A 93 4.61 -36.65 7.38
CA SER A 93 4.31 -37.53 6.25
C SER A 93 4.91 -37.00 4.95
N TYR A 94 4.79 -35.69 4.68
CA TYR A 94 5.39 -35.05 3.51
C TYR A 94 6.91 -35.17 3.48
N ARG A 95 7.58 -35.00 4.62
CA ARG A 95 9.04 -35.12 4.73
C ARG A 95 9.53 -36.56 4.57
N ASN A 96 8.77 -37.53 5.05
CA ASN A 96 9.09 -38.95 4.88
C ASN A 96 9.11 -39.36 3.41
N GLN A 97 8.20 -38.79 2.58
CA GLN A 97 8.20 -39.03 1.14
C GLN A 97 9.46 -38.52 0.43
N LYS A 98 10.16 -37.52 0.99
CA LYS A 98 11.30 -36.84 0.36
C LYS A 98 12.68 -37.29 0.86
N SER A 99 12.76 -38.41 1.57
CA SER A 99 14.03 -38.96 2.09
C SER A 99 14.84 -37.96 2.95
N ALA A 100 14.17 -37.04 3.65
CA ALA A 100 14.82 -36.04 4.50
C ALA A 100 15.71 -36.67 5.60
N ALA A 101 15.33 -37.87 6.08
CA ALA A 101 16.09 -38.63 7.06
C ALA A 101 17.50 -39.00 6.57
N ILE A 102 17.66 -39.38 5.29
CA ILE A 102 18.96 -39.76 4.71
C ILE A 102 19.87 -38.53 4.57
N GLN A 103 19.31 -37.37 4.21
CA GLN A 103 20.05 -36.12 4.07
C GLN A 103 20.57 -35.60 5.42
N THR A 104 19.86 -35.92 6.50
CA THR A 104 20.21 -35.50 7.87
C THR A 104 21.46 -36.21 8.38
N VAL A 105 21.73 -37.45 7.94
CA VAL A 105 22.91 -38.23 8.35
C VAL A 105 24.24 -37.53 8.03
N ASN A 106 24.28 -36.75 6.95
CA ASN A 106 25.47 -36.01 6.54
C ASN A 106 25.61 -34.63 7.21
N LYS A 107 24.72 -34.29 8.14
CA LYS A 107 24.71 -32.99 8.81
C LYS A 107 25.63 -32.99 10.03
N THR A 108 26.67 -32.17 9.99
CA THR A 108 27.69 -32.08 11.05
C THR A 108 27.36 -31.07 12.15
N GLN A 109 26.42 -30.15 11.91
CA GLN A 109 26.10 -29.07 12.85
C GLN A 109 24.60 -29.11 13.23
N THR A 110 24.33 -29.26 14.52
CA THR A 110 22.99 -29.25 15.11
C THR A 110 22.65 -27.85 15.65
N TYR A 111 21.36 -27.52 15.70
CA TYR A 111 20.90 -26.29 16.35
C TYR A 111 20.75 -26.55 17.86
N HIS A 112 20.97 -25.51 18.66
CA HIS A 112 20.71 -25.55 20.09
C HIS A 112 19.19 -25.67 20.33
N SER A 113 18.77 -26.73 21.00
CA SER A 113 17.36 -26.95 21.35
C SER A 113 17.08 -26.40 22.74
N ILE A 114 15.98 -25.66 22.87
CA ILE A 114 15.49 -25.15 24.14
C ILE A 114 14.21 -25.91 24.46
N GLU A 115 14.24 -26.72 25.52
CA GLU A 115 13.05 -27.42 25.99
C GLU A 115 12.11 -26.43 26.68
N THR A 116 10.83 -26.49 26.32
CA THR A 116 9.79 -25.63 26.90
C THR A 116 8.59 -26.47 27.32
N LYS A 117 7.87 -26.04 28.36
CA LYS A 117 6.65 -26.70 28.84
C LYS A 117 5.39 -26.20 28.12
N ILE A 118 5.51 -25.90 26.83
CA ILE A 118 4.42 -25.36 26.00
C ILE A 118 3.95 -26.46 25.06
N GLU A 119 2.67 -26.77 25.12
CA GLU A 119 2.00 -27.69 24.19
C GLU A 119 1.28 -26.87 23.11
N LEU A 120 1.70 -27.01 21.85
CA LEU A 120 1.11 -26.29 20.71
C LEU A 120 -0.22 -26.89 20.25
N SER A 121 -0.43 -28.19 20.47
CA SER A 121 -1.65 -28.92 20.14
C SER A 121 -2.10 -29.73 21.36
N PRO A 122 -2.93 -29.15 22.24
CA PRO A 122 -3.45 -29.82 23.43
C PRO A 122 -4.16 -31.13 23.08
N SER A 123 -3.87 -32.19 23.83
CA SER A 123 -4.58 -33.49 23.71
C SER A 123 -6.11 -33.40 23.75
N SER A 124 -6.67 -32.38 24.41
CA SER A 124 -8.12 -32.12 24.43
C SER A 124 -8.72 -31.81 23.05
N LEU A 125 -7.92 -31.33 22.09
CA LEU A 125 -8.38 -30.98 20.75
C LEU A 125 -8.33 -32.15 19.76
N VAL A 126 -7.64 -33.25 20.10
CA VAL A 126 -7.38 -34.38 19.18
C VAL A 126 -8.67 -35.05 18.70
N PHE A 127 -9.72 -35.05 19.52
CA PHE A 127 -11.01 -35.66 19.20
C PHE A 127 -12.14 -34.64 19.03
N ASP A 128 -11.81 -33.34 18.92
CA ASP A 128 -12.82 -32.32 18.67
C ASP A 128 -13.20 -32.30 17.17
N PRO A 129 -14.41 -32.74 16.78
CA PRO A 129 -14.82 -32.77 15.37
C PRO A 129 -14.99 -31.38 14.75
N LEU A 130 -14.96 -30.31 15.55
CA LEU A 130 -15.02 -28.92 15.09
C LEU A 130 -13.65 -28.38 14.70
N VAL A 131 -12.56 -28.98 15.19
CA VAL A 131 -11.19 -28.59 14.84
C VAL A 131 -10.77 -29.34 13.59
N LYS A 132 -10.65 -28.63 12.47
CA LYS A 132 -10.27 -29.20 11.18
C LYS A 132 -9.11 -28.42 10.58
N PRO A 133 -8.16 -29.09 9.90
CA PRO A 133 -7.11 -28.41 9.15
C PRO A 133 -7.69 -27.42 8.13
N THR A 134 -7.10 -26.23 8.08
CA THR A 134 -7.45 -25.20 7.11
C THR A 134 -7.10 -25.68 5.71
N LYS A 135 -8.04 -25.53 4.77
CA LYS A 135 -7.84 -25.97 3.39
C LYS A 135 -6.91 -25.00 2.65
N PRO A 136 -6.10 -25.50 1.69
CA PRO A 136 -5.36 -24.65 0.78
C PRO A 136 -6.24 -23.66 0.03
N ILE A 137 -5.71 -22.46 -0.21
CA ILE A 137 -6.31 -21.39 -0.97
C ILE A 137 -5.39 -20.99 -2.13
N PRO A 138 -5.92 -20.54 -3.27
CA PRO A 138 -5.09 -19.98 -4.33
C PRO A 138 -4.41 -18.70 -3.86
N ILE A 139 -3.15 -18.50 -4.25
CA ILE A 139 -2.44 -17.26 -3.97
C ILE A 139 -3.09 -16.13 -4.76
N LYS A 140 -3.45 -15.04 -4.06
CA LYS A 140 -4.00 -13.84 -4.68
C LYS A 140 -2.88 -12.84 -4.95
N TYR A 141 -2.77 -12.44 -6.21
CA TYR A 141 -1.91 -11.35 -6.67
C TYR A 141 -2.77 -10.18 -7.12
N HIS A 142 -2.23 -8.98 -6.95
CA HIS A 142 -2.79 -7.78 -7.55
C HIS A 142 -2.22 -7.58 -8.94
N LEU A 143 -3.03 -7.02 -9.84
CA LEU A 143 -2.50 -6.55 -11.12
C LEU A 143 -1.60 -5.33 -10.89
N PRO A 144 -0.63 -5.04 -11.78
CA PRO A 144 0.25 -3.88 -11.61
C PRO A 144 -0.51 -2.55 -11.48
N GLN A 145 -1.63 -2.41 -12.20
CA GLN A 145 -2.49 -1.23 -12.12
C GLN A 145 -3.23 -1.14 -10.78
N GLU A 146 -3.59 -2.28 -10.19
CA GLU A 146 -4.19 -2.32 -8.85
C GLU A 146 -3.15 -1.98 -7.77
N GLU A 147 -1.92 -2.48 -7.87
CA GLU A 147 -0.82 -2.11 -6.97
C GLU A 147 -0.58 -0.59 -6.99
N ILE A 148 -0.54 0.02 -8.18
CA ILE A 148 -0.39 1.47 -8.36
C ILE A 148 -1.59 2.23 -7.78
N ALA A 149 -2.81 1.68 -7.86
CA ALA A 149 -4.00 2.32 -7.33
C ALA A 149 -4.15 2.18 -5.81
N LEU A 150 -3.66 1.09 -5.21
CA LEU A 150 -3.89 0.75 -3.80
C LEU A 150 -2.72 1.12 -2.89
N GLY A 151 -1.48 0.87 -3.30
CA GLY A 151 -0.29 1.13 -2.48
C GLY A 151 -0.10 2.61 -2.17
N PRO A 152 0.09 3.46 -3.19
CA PRO A 152 0.15 4.91 -3.00
C PRO A 152 -1.08 5.50 -2.29
N ALA A 153 -2.28 4.94 -2.52
CA ALA A 153 -3.49 5.38 -1.84
C ALA A 153 -3.45 5.10 -0.33
N CYS A 154 -3.04 3.91 0.10
CA CYS A 154 -2.87 3.59 1.52
C CYS A 154 -1.74 4.43 2.14
N TRP A 155 -0.66 4.69 1.40
CA TRP A 155 0.41 5.57 1.85
C TRP A 155 -0.07 7.00 2.08
N LEU A 156 -0.85 7.57 1.15
CA LEU A 156 -1.44 8.90 1.29
C LEU A 156 -2.37 8.98 2.50
N TRP A 157 -3.17 7.94 2.75
CA TRP A 157 -4.03 7.89 3.93
C TRP A 157 -3.23 7.96 5.23
N ASP A 158 -2.21 7.11 5.36
CA ASP A 158 -1.34 7.12 6.54
C ASP A 158 -0.60 8.44 6.70
N TYR A 159 -0.10 9.00 5.59
CA TYR A 159 0.58 10.29 5.61
C TYR A 159 -0.36 11.40 6.09
N LEU A 160 -1.59 11.46 5.58
CA LEU A 160 -2.57 12.48 5.95
C LEU A 160 -2.99 12.36 7.42
N ARG A 161 -3.43 11.19 7.87
CA ARG A 161 -3.94 11.01 9.24
C ARG A 161 -2.85 11.23 10.30
N ARG A 162 -1.60 10.92 9.98
CA ARG A 162 -0.47 11.06 10.93
C ARG A 162 0.15 12.44 10.92
N SER A 163 0.19 13.11 9.76
CA SER A 163 0.61 14.52 9.68
C SER A 163 -0.42 15.47 10.29
N LYS A 164 -1.69 15.03 10.40
CA LYS A 164 -2.84 15.85 10.85
C LYS A 164 -3.05 17.10 10.00
N CYS A 165 -2.59 17.06 8.75
CA CYS A 165 -2.87 18.11 7.77
C CYS A 165 -4.36 18.11 7.40
N ALA A 166 -4.88 19.26 6.99
CA ALA A 166 -6.30 19.45 6.67
C ALA A 166 -6.73 18.86 5.29
N GLY A 167 -5.81 18.21 4.57
CA GLY A 167 -6.08 17.64 3.25
C GLY A 167 -4.90 17.76 2.29
N PHE A 168 -5.19 17.58 1.01
CA PHE A 168 -4.24 17.68 -0.10
C PHE A 168 -4.57 18.86 -0.99
N PHE A 169 -3.52 19.51 -1.50
CA PHE A 169 -3.60 20.49 -2.57
C PHE A 169 -2.87 19.96 -3.80
N LEU A 170 -3.55 19.87 -4.94
CA LEU A 170 -2.97 19.40 -6.20
C LEU A 170 -3.19 20.41 -7.33
N PRO A 171 -2.11 20.98 -7.88
CA PRO A 171 -2.17 21.66 -9.18
C PRO A 171 -2.56 20.68 -10.28
N LEU A 172 -3.82 20.75 -10.72
CA LEU A 172 -4.41 19.81 -11.68
C LEU A 172 -4.35 20.44 -13.08
N SER A 173 -3.42 19.96 -13.91
CA SER A 173 -3.16 20.53 -15.24
C SER A 173 -4.03 19.94 -16.35
N GLY A 174 -4.77 18.87 -16.08
CA GLY A 174 -5.46 18.08 -17.11
C GLY A 174 -4.53 17.20 -17.94
N GLY A 175 -3.25 17.15 -17.60
CA GLY A 175 -2.27 16.19 -18.12
C GLY A 175 -2.29 14.87 -17.32
N ILE A 176 -1.75 13.81 -17.93
CA ILE A 176 -1.87 12.43 -17.43
C ILE A 176 -1.33 12.25 -16.00
N ASP A 177 -0.21 12.87 -15.63
CA ASP A 177 0.43 12.67 -14.32
C ASP A 177 -0.39 13.30 -13.18
N SER A 178 -0.86 14.53 -13.38
CA SER A 178 -1.73 15.21 -12.41
C SER A 178 -3.07 14.49 -12.27
N CYS A 179 -3.62 13.97 -13.39
CA CYS A 179 -4.84 13.17 -13.37
C CYS A 179 -4.63 11.83 -12.66
N ALA A 180 -3.51 11.14 -12.88
CA ALA A 180 -3.17 9.89 -12.19
C ALA A 180 -3.08 10.12 -10.68
N THR A 181 -2.41 11.20 -10.26
CA THR A 181 -2.32 11.59 -8.85
C THR A 181 -3.71 11.85 -8.24
N ALA A 182 -4.58 12.59 -8.95
CA ALA A 182 -5.95 12.82 -8.51
C ALA A 182 -6.78 11.53 -8.38
N VAL A 183 -6.58 10.58 -9.30
CA VAL A 183 -7.25 9.27 -9.26
C VAL A 183 -6.73 8.41 -8.10
N ILE A 184 -5.45 8.52 -7.73
CA ILE A 184 -4.91 7.85 -6.53
C ILE A 184 -5.56 8.42 -5.26
N VAL A 185 -5.73 9.74 -5.15
CA VAL A 185 -6.46 10.36 -4.02
C VAL A 185 -7.93 9.88 -4.00
N HIS A 186 -8.55 9.74 -5.17
CA HIS A 186 -9.89 9.16 -5.25
C HIS A 186 -9.93 7.68 -4.81
N SER A 187 -8.93 6.88 -5.19
CA SER A 187 -8.75 5.50 -4.73
C SER A 187 -8.63 5.42 -3.21
N MET A 188 -7.86 6.33 -2.60
CA MET A 188 -7.78 6.48 -1.14
C MET A 188 -9.16 6.74 -0.53
N CYS A 189 -9.93 7.69 -1.08
CA CYS A 189 -11.27 7.99 -0.59
C CYS A 189 -12.22 6.77 -0.70
N ARG A 190 -12.07 5.95 -1.75
CA ARG A 190 -12.83 4.69 -1.90
C ARG A 190 -12.46 3.68 -0.83
N LEU A 191 -11.18 3.53 -0.52
CA LEU A 191 -10.71 2.63 0.55
C LEU A 191 -11.20 3.08 1.93
N VAL A 192 -11.24 4.39 2.18
CA VAL A 192 -11.78 4.97 3.42
C VAL A 192 -13.25 4.59 3.60
N VAL A 193 -14.08 4.85 2.59
CA VAL A 193 -15.53 4.52 2.64
C VAL A 193 -15.74 3.02 2.76
N ALA A 194 -14.96 2.20 2.05
CA ALA A 194 -15.03 0.75 2.17
C ALA A 194 -14.69 0.28 3.58
N ALA A 195 -13.60 0.77 4.17
CA ALA A 195 -13.19 0.40 5.53
C ALA A 195 -14.23 0.82 6.58
N ILE A 196 -14.85 1.99 6.44
CA ILE A 196 -15.94 2.43 7.33
C ILE A 196 -17.15 1.51 7.19
N LYS A 197 -17.52 1.13 5.96
CA LYS A 197 -18.62 0.19 5.70
C LYS A 197 -18.36 -1.20 6.30
N ASP A 198 -17.10 -1.63 6.30
CA ASP A 198 -16.66 -2.89 6.91
C ASP A 198 -16.53 -2.80 8.45
N GLY A 199 -16.87 -1.65 9.06
CA GLY A 199 -16.93 -1.47 10.50
C GLY A 199 -15.61 -1.04 11.14
N ASN A 200 -14.65 -0.50 10.37
CA ASN A 200 -13.39 0.00 10.93
C ASN A 200 -13.59 1.34 11.65
N GLU A 201 -13.76 1.27 12.97
CA GLU A 201 -13.96 2.44 13.83
C GLU A 201 -12.78 3.42 13.84
N GLN A 202 -11.55 2.93 13.68
CA GLN A 202 -10.36 3.78 13.69
C GLN A 202 -10.35 4.68 12.45
N VAL A 203 -10.63 4.12 11.27
CA VAL A 203 -10.72 4.89 10.02
C VAL A 203 -11.85 5.94 10.13
N LEU A 204 -12.99 5.59 10.72
CA LEU A 204 -14.07 6.55 10.94
C LEU A 204 -13.64 7.71 11.84
N LYS A 205 -13.01 7.42 12.99
CA LYS A 205 -12.48 8.43 13.91
C LYS A 205 -11.45 9.32 13.24
N ASP A 206 -10.56 8.74 12.42
CA ASP A 206 -9.54 9.48 11.69
C ASP A 206 -10.16 10.43 10.66
N VAL A 207 -11.19 10.00 9.91
CA VAL A 207 -11.93 10.89 9.00
C VAL A 207 -12.59 12.04 9.74
N GLN A 208 -13.29 11.75 10.85
CA GLN A 208 -13.97 12.77 11.65
C GLN A 208 -12.98 13.78 12.25
N MET A 209 -11.81 13.31 12.66
CA MET A 209 -10.72 14.16 13.15
C MET A 209 -10.16 15.06 12.05
N LEU A 210 -9.86 14.50 10.87
CA LEU A 210 -9.31 15.24 9.73
C LEU A 210 -10.28 16.26 9.15
N THR A 211 -11.59 15.96 9.20
CA THR A 211 -12.65 16.85 8.69
C THR A 211 -13.16 17.84 9.74
N HIS A 212 -12.77 17.67 11.01
CA HIS A 212 -13.29 18.41 12.15
C HIS A 212 -14.83 18.32 12.31
N GLU A 213 -15.43 17.23 11.85
CA GLU A 213 -16.87 16.96 11.94
C GLU A 213 -17.11 15.63 12.67
N SER A 214 -17.51 15.68 13.95
CA SER A 214 -17.70 14.48 14.79
C SER A 214 -18.82 13.57 14.30
N ASP A 215 -19.83 14.13 13.65
CA ASP A 215 -21.02 13.40 13.22
C ASP A 215 -20.94 12.99 11.73
N PHE A 216 -19.82 13.29 11.07
CA PHE A 216 -19.63 12.99 9.67
C PHE A 216 -19.36 11.49 9.46
N ILE A 217 -20.20 10.87 8.63
CA ILE A 217 -20.07 9.49 8.19
C ILE A 217 -20.18 9.50 6.66
N PRO A 218 -19.05 9.43 5.93
CA PRO A 218 -19.08 9.51 4.48
C PRO A 218 -19.75 8.28 3.86
N LYS A 219 -20.69 8.50 2.95
CA LYS A 219 -21.36 7.45 2.18
C LYS A 219 -20.72 7.25 0.81
N THR A 220 -20.11 8.31 0.27
CA THR A 220 -19.50 8.31 -1.05
C THR A 220 -18.04 8.79 -0.97
N PRO A 221 -17.15 8.28 -1.84
CA PRO A 221 -15.77 8.75 -1.92
C PRO A 221 -15.68 10.27 -2.19
N GLN A 222 -16.64 10.81 -2.94
CA GLN A 222 -16.74 12.22 -3.27
C GLN A 222 -16.96 13.09 -2.02
N GLU A 223 -17.74 12.63 -1.03
CA GLU A 223 -17.95 13.38 0.22
C GLU A 223 -16.65 13.54 1.03
N VAL A 224 -15.78 12.53 0.98
CA VAL A 224 -14.44 12.57 1.59
C VAL A 224 -13.54 13.53 0.81
N ALA A 225 -13.50 13.38 -0.51
CA ALA A 225 -12.70 14.23 -1.40
C ALA A 225 -13.10 15.71 -1.29
N ALA A 226 -14.39 16.02 -1.15
CA ALA A 226 -14.87 17.40 -1.07
C ALA A 226 -14.33 18.17 0.13
N ARG A 227 -13.96 17.46 1.21
CA ARG A 227 -13.41 18.05 2.43
C ARG A 227 -11.88 18.04 2.45
N LEU A 228 -11.29 16.97 1.92
CA LEU A 228 -9.86 16.68 2.08
C LEU A 228 -9.04 16.86 0.80
N PHE A 229 -9.65 17.18 -0.34
CA PHE A 229 -8.95 17.28 -1.61
C PHE A 229 -9.29 18.55 -2.38
N TYR A 230 -8.29 19.42 -2.47
CA TYR A 230 -8.35 20.70 -3.18
C TYR A 230 -7.52 20.60 -4.45
N THR A 231 -8.12 20.95 -5.58
CA THR A 231 -7.44 20.98 -6.87
C THR A 231 -7.46 22.37 -7.45
N SER A 232 -6.43 22.74 -8.20
CA SER A 232 -6.44 24.01 -8.93
C SER A 232 -5.84 23.88 -10.32
N PHE A 233 -6.59 24.34 -11.33
CA PHE A 233 -6.04 24.57 -12.65
C PHE A 233 -5.43 25.97 -12.68
N MET A 234 -4.11 26.05 -12.90
CA MET A 234 -3.37 27.31 -12.94
C MET A 234 -2.97 27.63 -14.39
N GLY A 235 -3.91 28.24 -15.11
CA GLY A 235 -3.75 28.55 -16.53
C GLY A 235 -2.94 29.80 -16.81
N THR A 236 -2.42 29.88 -18.04
CA THR A 236 -1.80 31.07 -18.66
C THR A 236 -2.40 31.29 -20.04
N VAL A 237 -2.04 32.38 -20.73
CA VAL A 237 -2.41 32.66 -22.12
C VAL A 237 -2.07 31.54 -23.10
N ASN A 238 -1.11 30.68 -22.75
CA ASN A 238 -0.67 29.55 -23.59
C ASN A 238 -1.41 28.24 -23.27
N SER A 239 -2.29 28.24 -22.27
CA SER A 239 -3.01 27.03 -21.84
C SER A 239 -4.15 26.70 -22.81
N SER A 240 -4.25 25.43 -23.20
CA SER A 240 -5.32 24.99 -24.10
C SER A 240 -6.67 24.89 -23.38
N ILE A 241 -7.75 25.14 -24.12
CA ILE A 241 -9.13 24.97 -23.62
C ILE A 241 -9.36 23.51 -23.19
N ASP A 242 -8.79 22.55 -23.93
CA ASP A 242 -8.97 21.12 -23.67
C ASP A 242 -8.31 20.65 -22.35
N THR A 243 -7.13 21.17 -22.00
CA THR A 243 -6.48 20.82 -20.72
C THR A 243 -7.27 21.37 -19.53
N ARG A 244 -7.74 22.61 -19.66
CA ARG A 244 -8.61 23.27 -18.68
C ARG A 244 -9.91 22.52 -18.48
N SER A 245 -10.59 22.14 -19.56
CA SER A 245 -11.86 21.40 -19.50
C SER A 245 -11.69 20.02 -18.86
N ARG A 246 -10.61 19.29 -19.20
CA ARG A 246 -10.32 17.97 -18.63
C ARG A 246 -10.05 18.03 -17.12
N ALA A 247 -9.29 19.04 -16.67
CA ALA A 247 -9.04 19.24 -15.24
C ALA A 247 -10.35 19.45 -14.48
N LYS A 248 -11.22 20.32 -15.00
CA LYS A 248 -12.53 20.58 -14.43
C LYS A 248 -13.40 19.32 -14.38
N GLU A 249 -13.57 18.62 -15.49
CA GLU A 249 -14.41 17.42 -15.56
C GLU A 249 -13.92 16.31 -14.61
N LEU A 250 -12.60 16.10 -14.53
CA LEU A 250 -12.05 15.11 -13.61
C LEU A 250 -12.27 15.50 -12.15
N SER A 251 -12.10 16.78 -11.82
CA SER A 251 -12.29 17.29 -10.46
C SER A 251 -13.73 17.08 -9.96
N GLU A 252 -14.72 17.28 -10.84
CA GLU A 252 -16.14 17.06 -10.56
C GLU A 252 -16.43 15.57 -10.32
N LYS A 253 -15.87 14.67 -11.14
CA LYS A 253 -16.04 13.21 -10.99
C LYS A 253 -15.40 12.65 -9.72
N VAL A 254 -14.21 13.16 -9.37
CA VAL A 254 -13.49 12.75 -8.16
C VAL A 254 -14.12 13.35 -6.91
N GLY A 255 -14.76 14.52 -7.03
CA GLY A 255 -15.41 15.25 -5.94
C GLY A 255 -14.49 16.22 -5.21
N SER A 256 -13.39 16.66 -5.82
CA SER A 256 -12.46 17.61 -5.20
C SER A 256 -13.00 19.05 -5.24
N TYR A 257 -12.65 19.89 -4.28
CA TYR A 257 -12.89 21.34 -4.38
C TYR A 257 -11.94 21.96 -5.43
N HIS A 258 -12.48 22.41 -6.56
CA HIS A 258 -11.69 22.85 -7.71
C HIS A 258 -11.69 24.37 -7.89
N ILE A 259 -10.49 24.96 -8.02
CA ILE A 259 -10.31 26.38 -8.36
C ILE A 259 -9.64 26.51 -9.72
N ASP A 260 -10.31 27.23 -10.61
CA ASP A 260 -9.75 27.63 -11.90
C ASP A 260 -9.18 29.05 -11.79
N MET A 261 -7.85 29.17 -11.84
CA MET A 261 -7.12 30.41 -11.65
C MET A 261 -6.28 30.73 -12.89
N ASN A 262 -6.28 32.01 -13.29
CA ASN A 262 -5.38 32.53 -14.32
C ASN A 262 -4.16 33.20 -13.66
N MET A 263 -2.96 32.77 -14.04
CA MET A 263 -1.67 33.28 -13.51
C MET A 263 -1.05 34.42 -14.32
N ASP A 264 -1.62 34.84 -15.44
CA ASP A 264 -1.01 35.79 -16.38
C ASP A 264 -0.72 37.14 -15.74
N THR A 265 -1.58 37.59 -14.81
CA THR A 265 -1.36 38.85 -14.06
C THR A 265 -0.10 38.75 -13.19
N LEU A 266 0.10 37.62 -12.51
CA LEU A 266 1.29 37.38 -11.67
C LEU A 266 2.55 37.28 -12.52
N VAL A 267 2.49 36.54 -13.63
CA VAL A 267 3.63 36.37 -14.55
C VAL A 267 4.04 37.72 -15.14
N THR A 268 3.06 38.52 -15.60
CA THR A 268 3.32 39.86 -16.14
C THR A 268 3.96 40.78 -15.10
N ALA A 269 3.46 40.78 -13.86
CA ALA A 269 4.03 41.59 -12.79
C ALA A 269 5.50 41.22 -12.49
N VAL A 270 5.81 39.93 -12.41
CA VAL A 270 7.19 39.46 -12.16
C VAL A 270 8.13 39.81 -13.30
N VAL A 271 7.69 39.62 -14.55
CA VAL A 271 8.48 39.98 -15.75
C VAL A 271 8.77 41.48 -15.73
N ASN A 272 7.76 42.32 -15.49
CA ASN A 272 7.95 43.78 -15.47
C ASN A 272 8.99 44.22 -14.42
N VAL A 273 8.92 43.65 -13.20
CA VAL A 273 9.89 43.97 -12.15
C VAL A 273 11.30 43.54 -12.56
N PHE A 274 11.45 42.37 -13.18
CA PHE A 274 12.73 41.86 -13.66
C PHE A 274 13.33 42.75 -14.76
N GLU A 275 12.54 43.17 -15.74
CA GLU A 275 13.01 44.00 -16.86
C GLU A 275 13.48 45.37 -16.36
N VAL A 276 12.76 45.98 -15.42
CA VAL A 276 13.15 47.24 -14.77
C VAL A 276 14.45 47.07 -13.98
N ALA A 277 14.58 45.99 -13.20
CA ALA A 277 15.75 45.77 -12.35
C ALA A 277 17.03 45.43 -13.15
N THR A 278 16.90 44.75 -14.29
CA THR A 278 18.05 44.28 -15.08
C THR A 278 18.37 45.14 -16.28
N VAL A 279 17.43 45.99 -16.71
CA VAL A 279 17.50 46.75 -17.98
C VAL A 279 17.62 45.80 -19.18
N ILE A 280 16.92 44.66 -19.13
CA ILE A 280 16.88 43.63 -20.17
C ILE A 280 15.41 43.31 -20.45
N THR A 281 15.01 43.30 -21.73
CA THR A 281 13.66 42.87 -22.16
C THR A 281 13.64 41.39 -22.49
N LEU A 282 12.63 40.67 -22.02
CA LEU A 282 12.45 39.24 -22.26
C LEU A 282 11.55 39.00 -23.47
N ASP A 283 12.13 38.49 -24.58
CA ASP A 283 11.34 37.98 -25.70
C ASP A 283 10.89 36.54 -25.42
N LYS A 284 9.57 36.32 -25.38
CA LYS A 284 8.96 35.01 -25.14
C LYS A 284 9.17 34.01 -26.29
N LYS A 285 9.59 34.46 -27.49
CA LYS A 285 9.76 33.59 -28.68
C LYS A 285 11.20 33.14 -28.95
N GLN A 286 12.19 33.84 -28.41
CA GLN A 286 13.59 33.44 -28.48
C GLN A 286 14.15 33.44 -27.07
N ALA A 287 14.54 32.28 -26.55
CA ALA A 287 15.33 32.18 -25.33
C ALA A 287 16.75 32.75 -25.56
N ARG A 288 16.83 34.05 -25.89
CA ARG A 288 18.05 34.80 -26.13
C ARG A 288 17.92 36.14 -25.43
N TRP A 289 18.86 36.40 -24.54
CA TRP A 289 19.04 37.66 -23.85
C TRP A 289 19.48 38.72 -24.87
N PHE A 290 18.69 39.76 -25.10
CA PHE A 290 19.21 40.93 -25.81
C PHE A 290 20.07 41.74 -24.84
N THR A 291 21.33 41.94 -25.22
CA THR A 291 22.32 42.71 -24.47
C THR A 291 21.90 44.17 -24.32
N ARG A 292 22.20 44.77 -23.16
CA ARG A 292 21.93 46.17 -22.78
C ARG A 292 22.11 47.17 -23.95
N PRO A 293 21.18 48.11 -24.15
CA PRO A 293 21.48 49.32 -24.91
C PRO A 293 22.58 50.09 -24.15
N ARG A 294 23.63 50.50 -24.87
CA ARG A 294 24.65 51.44 -24.35
C ARG A 294 24.05 52.82 -24.15
#